data_AF-A0A7W0IUZ1-F1
#
_entry.id   AF-A0A7W0IUZ1-F1
#
_cell.length_a   1.000
_cell.length_b   1.000
_cell.length_c   1.000
_cell.angle_alpha   90.00
_cell.angle_beta   90.00
_cell.angle_gamma   90.00
#
_symmetry.space_group_name_H-M   'P 1'
#
loop_
_entity.id
_entity.type
_entity.pdbx_description
1 polymer ?
#
loop_
_entity_poly.entity_id
_entity_poly.type
_entity_poly.pdbx_seq_one_letter_code
_entity_poly.pdbx_strand_id
1 'polypeptide(L)'
;MKCIDAVEGTAKYIISRFHKLFIEERLDDTEYIRNIKAIIDGIDLFTQDNKEIISEAKLLKQVLYSFSKELWLANLKKSYAENITSQDEADSPETNGYYNYYFDYIYNHGVYPS
;
A
#
# COMPACT_ATOMS: atom_id res chain seq x y z
N MET A 1 -8.02 20.97 11.64
CA MET A 1 -7.95 19.79 10.76
C MET A 1 -8.41 20.25 9.39
N LYS A 2 -7.58 20.15 8.36
CA LYS A 2 -7.96 20.52 6.99
C LYS A 2 -8.82 19.38 6.40
N CYS A 3 -9.68 19.68 5.42
CA CYS A 3 -10.49 18.65 4.76
C CYS A 3 -9.63 17.53 4.15
N ILE A 4 -8.42 17.87 3.69
CA ILE A 4 -7.45 16.90 3.19
C ILE A 4 -7.02 15.88 4.27
N ASP A 5 -6.79 16.33 5.52
CA ASP A 5 -6.38 15.45 6.62
C ASP A 5 -7.50 14.43 6.94
N ALA A 6 -8.76 14.86 6.82
CA ALA A 6 -9.91 13.99 7.02
C ALA A 6 -10.00 12.91 5.93
N VAL A 7 -9.81 13.30 4.66
CA VAL A 7 -9.81 12.37 3.53
C VAL A 7 -8.64 11.39 3.64
N GLU A 8 -7.44 11.88 3.98
CA GLU A 8 -6.27 11.03 4.23
C GLU A 8 -6.54 10.03 5.34
N GLY A 9 -7.07 10.49 6.48
CA GLY A 9 -7.42 9.64 7.61
C GLY A 9 -8.41 8.55 7.21
N THR A 10 -9.52 8.93 6.56
CA THR A 10 -10.53 7.98 6.10
C THR A 10 -9.95 6.96 5.12
N ALA A 11 -9.15 7.41 4.15
CA ALA A 11 -8.48 6.55 3.19
C ALA A 11 -7.53 5.54 3.86
N LYS A 12 -6.70 6.00 4.81
CA LYS A 12 -5.80 5.12 5.58
C LYS A 12 -6.58 4.09 6.41
N TYR A 13 -7.72 4.47 6.98
CA TYR A 13 -8.61 3.55 7.69
C TYR A 13 -9.19 2.47 6.77
N ILE A 14 -9.66 2.85 5.58
CA ILE A 14 -10.16 1.92 4.55
C ILE A 14 -9.06 0.95 4.14
N ILE A 15 -7.88 1.47 3.76
CA ILE A 15 -6.72 0.66 3.37
C ILE A 15 -6.32 -0.30 4.49
N SER A 16 -6.28 0.15 5.74
CA SER A 16 -5.95 -0.70 6.88
C SER A 16 -6.97 -1.82 7.11
N ARG A 17 -8.26 -1.53 6.98
CA ARG A 17 -9.31 -2.57 7.12
C ARG A 17 -9.21 -3.58 5.99
N PHE A 18 -8.98 -3.10 4.78
CA PHE A 18 -8.81 -3.93 3.60
C PHE A 18 -7.58 -4.83 3.74
N HIS A 19 -6.44 -4.28 4.16
CA HIS A 19 -5.22 -5.06 4.43
C HIS A 19 -5.45 -6.17 5.45
N LYS A 20 -6.17 -5.91 6.55
CA LYS A 20 -6.54 -6.95 7.52
C LYS A 20 -7.36 -8.07 6.89
N LEU A 21 -8.36 -7.74 6.07
CA LEU A 21 -9.16 -8.73 5.36
C LEU A 21 -8.29 -9.61 4.44
N PHE A 22 -7.33 -9.01 3.75
CA PHE A 22 -6.42 -9.75 2.88
C PHE A 22 -5.53 -10.73 3.64
N ILE A 23 -5.05 -10.34 4.81
CA ILE A 23 -4.29 -11.24 5.69
C ILE A 23 -5.19 -12.37 6.21
N GLU A 24 -6.40 -12.04 6.68
CA GLU A 24 -7.37 -13.00 7.23
C GLU A 24 -7.77 -14.07 6.19
N GLU A 25 -8.01 -13.64 4.95
CA GLU A 25 -8.47 -14.50 3.84
C GLU A 25 -7.32 -15.08 2.99
N ARG A 26 -6.06 -14.77 3.31
CA ARG A 26 -4.84 -15.24 2.60
C ARG A 26 -4.90 -14.99 1.09
N LEU A 27 -5.36 -13.81 0.71
CA LEU A 27 -5.50 -13.40 -0.69
C LEU A 27 -4.13 -13.13 -1.33
N ASP A 28 -4.07 -13.27 -2.66
CA ASP A 28 -2.85 -13.13 -3.44
C ASP A 28 -2.30 -11.69 -3.43
N ASP A 29 -0.96 -11.55 -3.41
CA ASP A 29 -0.29 -10.24 -3.38
C ASP A 29 -0.64 -9.39 -4.62
N THR A 30 -0.79 -10.02 -5.78
CA THR A 30 -1.18 -9.33 -7.02
C THR A 30 -2.58 -8.75 -6.89
N GLU A 31 -3.51 -9.53 -6.34
CA GLU A 31 -4.88 -9.07 -6.07
C GLU A 31 -4.91 -7.97 -5.01
N TYR A 32 -4.13 -8.11 -3.93
CA TYR A 32 -4.00 -7.09 -2.89
C TYR A 32 -3.56 -5.76 -3.49
N ILE A 33 -2.43 -5.75 -4.19
CA ILE A 33 -1.82 -4.52 -4.70
C ILE A 33 -2.72 -3.86 -5.76
N ARG A 34 -3.37 -4.64 -6.64
CA ARG A 34 -4.32 -4.11 -7.62
C ARG A 34 -5.55 -3.48 -6.97
N ASN A 35 -6.09 -4.09 -5.92
CA ASN A 35 -7.24 -3.56 -5.21
C ASN A 35 -6.89 -2.30 -4.40
N ILE A 36 -5.70 -2.26 -3.77
CA ILE A 36 -5.17 -1.04 -3.15
C ILE A 36 -5.05 0.08 -4.17
N LYS A 37 -4.51 -0.20 -5.35
CA LYS A 37 -4.43 0.77 -6.44
C LYS A 37 -5.80 1.31 -6.82
N ALA A 38 -6.81 0.44 -6.93
CA ALA A 38 -8.18 0.85 -7.24
C ALA A 38 -8.77 1.80 -6.17
N ILE A 39 -8.51 1.52 -4.88
CA ILE A 39 -8.92 2.41 -3.78
C ILE A 39 -8.23 3.77 -3.90
N ILE A 40 -6.90 3.79 -4.10
CA ILE A 40 -6.11 5.02 -4.21
C ILE A 40 -6.55 5.84 -5.44
N ASP A 41 -6.76 5.21 -6.59
CA ASP A 41 -7.20 5.89 -7.80
C ASP A 41 -8.63 6.46 -7.64
N GLY A 42 -9.52 5.75 -6.94
CA GLY A 42 -10.86 6.27 -6.62
C GLY A 42 -10.80 7.52 -5.72
N ILE A 43 -9.91 7.53 -4.72
CA ILE A 43 -9.70 8.70 -3.86
C ILE A 43 -9.07 9.85 -4.66
N ASP A 44 -8.08 9.56 -5.50
CA ASP A 44 -7.44 10.54 -6.39
C ASP A 44 -8.49 11.22 -7.28
N LEU A 45 -9.35 10.44 -7.95
CA LEU A 45 -10.47 10.95 -8.74
C LEU A 45 -11.40 11.85 -7.91
N PHE A 46 -11.83 11.39 -6.73
CA PHE A 46 -12.67 12.19 -5.84
C PHE A 46 -12.01 13.53 -5.48
N THR A 47 -10.71 13.54 -5.16
CA THR A 47 -10.00 14.78 -4.83
C THR A 47 -9.80 15.70 -6.02
N GLN A 48 -9.64 15.14 -7.22
CA GLN A 48 -9.55 15.92 -8.46
C GLN A 48 -10.87 16.59 -8.84
N ASP A 49 -12.00 15.95 -8.52
CA ASP A 49 -13.34 16.52 -8.72
C ASP A 49 -13.68 17.59 -7.66
N ASN A 50 -12.98 17.60 -6.52
CA ASN A 50 -13.23 18.47 -5.38
C ASN A 50 -12.04 19.39 -5.05
N LYS A 51 -11.30 19.87 -6.07
CA LYS A 51 -10.08 20.71 -5.91
C LYS A 51 -10.30 22.01 -5.15
N GLU A 52 -11.52 22.54 -5.13
CA GLU A 52 -11.86 23.75 -4.37
C GLU A 52 -11.77 23.53 -2.85
N ILE A 53 -11.98 22.28 -2.41
CA ILE A 53 -12.02 21.87 -1.01
C ILE A 53 -10.69 21.20 -0.62
N ILE A 54 -10.02 20.58 -1.59
CA ILE A 54 -8.85 19.73 -1.38
C ILE A 54 -7.65 20.29 -2.16
N SER A 55 -6.85 21.09 -1.47
CA SER A 55 -5.52 21.49 -1.95
C SER A 55 -4.57 20.28 -1.91
N GLU A 56 -3.64 20.18 -2.87
CA GLU A 56 -2.55 19.18 -2.89
C GLU A 56 -2.96 17.72 -3.15
N ALA A 57 -4.02 17.47 -3.94
CA ALA A 57 -4.48 16.13 -4.32
C ALA A 57 -3.36 15.14 -4.76
N LYS A 58 -2.33 15.62 -5.47
CA LYS A 58 -1.19 14.79 -5.89
C LYS A 58 -0.38 14.24 -4.71
N LEU A 59 -0.24 15.02 -3.63
CA LEU A 59 0.49 14.59 -2.44
C LEU A 59 -0.25 13.47 -1.73
N LEU A 60 -1.59 13.54 -1.68
CA LEU A 60 -2.41 12.49 -1.05
C LEU A 60 -2.19 11.13 -1.69
N LYS A 61 -2.21 11.06 -3.02
CA LYS A 61 -1.95 9.81 -3.75
C LYS A 61 -0.61 9.18 -3.34
N GLN A 62 0.43 9.99 -3.24
CA GLN A 62 1.76 9.53 -2.84
C GLN A 62 1.79 9.08 -1.38
N VAL A 63 1.14 9.80 -0.48
CA VAL A 63 1.03 9.42 0.94
C VAL A 63 0.32 8.08 1.10
N LEU A 64 -0.80 7.87 0.40
CA LEU A 64 -1.57 6.62 0.46
C LEU A 64 -0.81 5.46 -0.17
N TYR A 65 -0.08 5.71 -1.26
CA TYR A 65 0.82 4.74 -1.88
C TYR A 65 1.87 4.25 -0.89
N SER A 66 2.66 5.18 -0.33
CA SER A 66 3.73 4.84 0.63
C SER A 66 3.18 4.11 1.84
N PHE A 67 2.06 4.58 2.40
CA PHE A 67 1.39 3.93 3.51
C PHE A 67 0.98 2.49 3.20
N SER A 68 0.38 2.25 2.03
CA SER A 68 -0.06 0.91 1.63
C SER A 68 1.11 -0.05 1.37
N LYS A 69 2.22 0.47 0.83
CA LYS A 69 3.47 -0.27 0.61
C LYS A 69 4.12 -0.64 1.94
N GLU A 70 4.20 0.30 2.88
CA GLU A 70 4.71 0.07 4.23
C GLU A 70 3.93 -1.02 4.97
N LEU A 71 2.59 -0.99 4.90
CA LEU A 71 1.75 -2.05 5.48
C LEU A 71 2.08 -3.43 4.91
N TRP A 72 2.18 -3.52 3.59
CA TRP A 72 2.48 -4.79 2.93
C TRP A 72 3.87 -5.32 3.27
N LEU A 73 4.89 -4.46 3.21
CA LEU A 73 6.26 -4.82 3.60
C LEU A 73 6.35 -5.25 5.07
N ALA A 74 5.63 -4.56 5.97
CA ALA A 74 5.58 -4.95 7.38
C ALA A 74 4.95 -6.34 7.58
N ASN A 75 3.89 -6.65 6.82
CA ASN A 75 3.27 -7.98 6.86
C ASN A 75 4.20 -9.08 6.31
N LEU A 76 4.92 -8.80 5.22
CA LEU A 76 5.92 -9.73 4.70
C LEU A 76 7.01 -9.97 5.73
N LYS A 77 7.59 -8.91 6.31
CA LYS A 77 8.62 -9.05 7.35
C LYS A 77 8.15 -9.89 8.52
N LYS A 78 6.91 -9.69 8.96
CA LYS A 78 6.29 -10.52 10.02
C LYS A 78 6.21 -11.99 9.58
N SER A 79 5.71 -12.24 8.38
CA SER A 79 5.59 -13.61 7.83
C SER A 79 6.95 -14.29 7.66
N TYR A 80 7.99 -13.54 7.26
CA TYR A 80 9.37 -14.04 7.14
C TYR A 80 10.02 -14.30 8.50
N ALA A 81 9.84 -13.41 9.47
CA ALA A 81 10.35 -13.60 10.84
C ALA A 81 9.74 -14.82 11.54
N GLU A 82 8.51 -15.19 11.19
CA GLU A 82 7.86 -16.42 11.68
C GLU A 82 8.43 -17.70 11.03
N ASN A 83 9.13 -17.60 9.89
CA ASN A 83 9.61 -18.73 9.09
C ASN A 83 11.15 -18.86 8.97
N ILE A 84 11.93 -17.83 9.32
CA ILE A 84 13.41 -17.82 9.22
C ILE A 84 14.03 -17.64 10.61
N THR A 85 15.08 -18.42 10.91
CA THR A 85 15.79 -18.44 12.20
C THR A 85 16.65 -17.20 12.49
N SER A 86 16.88 -16.32 11.51
CA SER A 86 17.85 -15.21 11.61
C SER A 86 17.24 -13.90 11.09
N GLN A 87 17.09 -12.92 11.99
CA GLN A 87 16.54 -11.60 11.70
C GLN A 87 17.37 -10.81 10.66
N ASP A 88 18.68 -11.06 10.62
CA ASP A 88 19.64 -10.34 9.76
C ASP A 88 19.45 -10.59 8.26
N GLU A 89 18.92 -11.76 7.86
CA GLU A 89 18.62 -12.07 6.45
C GLU A 89 17.30 -11.45 5.99
N ALA A 90 16.33 -11.30 6.91
CA ALA A 90 15.03 -10.70 6.62
C ALA A 90 15.13 -9.17 6.41
N ASP A 91 16.07 -8.51 7.10
CA ASP A 91 16.31 -7.08 6.97
C ASP A 91 17.44 -6.73 5.98
N SER A 92 17.95 -7.70 5.23
CA SER A 92 19.00 -7.44 4.25
C SER A 92 18.55 -6.40 3.19
N PRO A 93 19.44 -5.52 2.73
CA PRO A 93 19.13 -4.55 1.67
C PRO A 93 18.67 -5.21 0.37
N GLU A 94 19.14 -6.42 0.09
CA GLU A 94 18.78 -7.19 -1.11
C GLU A 94 17.35 -7.71 -1.02
N THR A 95 16.97 -8.30 0.12
CA THR A 95 15.60 -8.77 0.40
C THR A 95 14.62 -7.60 0.40
N ASN A 96 14.97 -6.50 1.08
CA ASN A 96 14.15 -5.29 1.10
C ASN A 96 14.03 -4.65 -0.29
N GLY A 97 15.13 -4.55 -1.04
CA GLY A 97 15.14 -4.02 -2.41
C GLY A 97 14.27 -4.85 -3.36
N TYR A 98 14.31 -6.18 -3.23
CA TYR A 98 13.47 -7.10 -3.98
C TYR A 98 11.98 -6.84 -3.76
N TYR A 99 11.50 -6.84 -2.51
CA TYR A 99 10.07 -6.61 -2.24
C TYR A 99 9.62 -5.18 -2.59
N ASN A 100 10.49 -4.19 -2.45
CA ASN A 100 10.18 -2.83 -2.89
C ASN A 100 9.93 -2.77 -4.39
N TYR A 101 10.84 -3.33 -5.19
CA TYR A 101 10.69 -3.45 -6.64
C TYR A 101 9.41 -4.21 -6.99
N TYR A 102 9.16 -5.29 -6.28
CA TYR A 102 8.04 -6.19 -6.49
C TYR A 102 6.69 -5.49 -6.36
N PHE A 103 6.50 -4.76 -5.25
CA PHE A 103 5.31 -3.96 -5.01
C PHE A 103 5.13 -2.89 -6.10
N ASP A 104 6.21 -2.16 -6.39
CA ASP A 104 6.18 -1.08 -7.38
C ASP A 104 5.83 -1.61 -8.78
N TYR A 105 6.33 -2.80 -9.14
CA TYR A 105 6.07 -3.42 -10.42
C TYR A 105 4.59 -3.81 -10.57
N ILE A 106 4.03 -4.56 -9.60
CA ILE A 106 2.61 -4.93 -9.64
C ILE A 106 1.73 -3.69 -9.61
N TYR A 107 2.05 -2.69 -8.77
CA TYR A 107 1.25 -1.49 -8.68
C TYR A 107 1.16 -0.76 -10.04
N ASN A 108 2.27 -0.70 -10.77
CA ASN A 108 2.32 0.01 -12.05
C ASN A 108 1.81 -0.83 -13.24
N HIS A 109 2.00 -2.15 -13.24
CA HIS A 109 1.72 -3.01 -14.39
C HIS A 109 0.53 -3.95 -14.20
N GLY A 110 0.08 -4.14 -12.96
CA GLY A 110 -1.05 -5.02 -12.60
C GLY A 110 -0.75 -6.51 -12.71
N VAL A 111 0.52 -6.91 -12.89
CA VAL A 111 0.94 -8.30 -13.07
C VAL A 111 2.25 -8.59 -12.34
N TYR A 112 2.47 -9.86 -12.02
CA TYR A 112 3.73 -10.38 -11.49
C TYR A 112 4.84 -10.16 -12.55
N PRO A 113 6.03 -9.62 -12.19
CA PRO A 113 7.17 -9.56 -13.11
C PRO A 113 7.61 -10.98 -13.50
N SER A 114 7.77 -11.20 -14.81
CA SER A 114 8.17 -12.47 -15.44
C SER A 114 9.68 -12.58 -15.66
#